data_AF-A0AAD9MZI7-F1
#
_entry.id   AF-A0AAD9MZI7-F1
#
_cell.length_a   1.000
_cell.length_b   1.000
_cell.length_c   1.000
_cell.angle_alpha   90.00
_cell.angle_beta   90.00
_cell.angle_gamma   90.00
#
_symmetry.space_group_name_H-M   'P 1'
#
loop_
_entity.id
_entity.type
_entity.pdbx_description
1 polymer ?
#
loop_
_entity_poly.entity_id
_entity_poly.type
_entity_poly.pdbx_seq_one_letter_code
_entity_poly.pdbx_strand_id
1 'polypeptide(L)'
;MVLQVVVYRVADGLPLTGSTDIDRRPEVKYCQKYLKLLSRRLQTLPDRCVLNLEGFNVYFISSHLLSFLALCDSAYPTILAFCFLEEIQREFLITYDTPKVNNVKRPYGLIEFVIPSRRLMPVNWIGMISIFLNIFCMALNFTRGMTIISHGHSDEYDSGAYRFGTAFLVAGFTCTYQVYLIFYFSSWRRFMTLLSLLLLCWCCYYLQQFRDSVQIGFHMSVASFTSIVILCRKPTEKLPGYTV
;
A
#
# COMPACT_ATOMS: atom_id res chain seq x y z
N MET A 1 -3.68 8.39 2.49
CA MET A 1 -3.77 7.79 1.14
C MET A 1 -5.22 7.87 0.68
N VAL A 2 -5.50 7.76 -0.64
CA VAL A 2 -6.88 7.54 -1.14
C VAL A 2 -7.25 6.07 -0.91
N LEU A 3 -8.29 5.83 -0.12
CA LEU A 3 -8.74 4.50 0.31
C LEU A 3 -9.85 3.95 -0.59
N GLN A 4 -10.72 4.83 -1.06
CA GLN A 4 -11.84 4.44 -1.91
C GLN A 4 -12.29 5.62 -2.74
N VAL A 5 -12.75 5.33 -3.95
CA VAL A 5 -13.41 6.31 -4.81
C VAL A 5 -14.76 5.74 -5.25
N VAL A 6 -15.78 6.58 -5.29
CA VAL A 6 -17.08 6.24 -5.84
C VAL A 6 -17.61 7.40 -6.65
N VAL A 7 -18.15 7.10 -7.83
CA VAL A 7 -18.85 8.07 -8.68
C VAL A 7 -20.35 7.84 -8.49
N TYR A 8 -21.05 8.90 -8.10
CA TYR A 8 -22.50 8.89 -7.90
C TYR A 8 -23.19 9.75 -8.94
N ARG A 9 -24.40 9.36 -9.32
CA ARG A 9 -25.35 10.25 -9.99
C ARG A 9 -26.02 11.14 -8.95
N VAL A 10 -26.00 12.44 -9.19
CA VAL A 10 -26.51 13.46 -8.26
C VAL A 10 -28.04 13.41 -8.12
N ALA A 11 -28.74 13.03 -9.19
CA ALA A 11 -30.21 12.97 -9.23
C ALA A 11 -30.82 12.09 -8.11
N ASP A 12 -30.22 10.93 -7.84
CA ASP A 12 -30.79 9.89 -6.98
C ASP A 12 -29.76 9.28 -6.01
N GLY A 13 -28.51 9.71 -6.07
CA GLY A 13 -27.42 9.15 -5.27
C GLY A 13 -27.05 7.72 -5.68
N LEU A 14 -27.35 7.31 -6.91
CA LEU A 14 -27.03 5.99 -7.44
C LEU A 14 -25.51 5.85 -7.66
N PRO A 15 -24.83 4.87 -7.07
CA PRO A 15 -23.42 4.61 -7.38
C PRO A 15 -23.32 4.05 -8.80
N LEU A 16 -22.53 4.69 -9.64
CA LEU A 16 -22.32 4.32 -11.04
C LEU A 16 -21.10 3.41 -11.21
N THR A 17 -20.01 3.74 -10.52
CA THR A 17 -18.76 2.98 -10.49
C THR A 17 -17.99 3.28 -9.21
N GLY A 18 -17.04 2.44 -8.83
CA GLY A 18 -16.22 2.62 -7.65
C GLY A 18 -14.93 1.81 -7.73
N SER A 19 -13.93 2.21 -6.94
CA SER A 19 -12.66 1.48 -6.85
C SER A 19 -12.89 0.07 -6.32
N THR A 20 -12.30 -0.93 -6.98
CA THR A 20 -12.45 -2.35 -6.61
C THR A 20 -11.66 -2.75 -5.38
N ASP A 21 -10.58 -2.03 -5.08
CA ASP A 21 -9.68 -2.30 -3.96
C ASP A 21 -10.21 -1.63 -2.69
N ILE A 22 -11.19 -2.25 -2.05
CA ILE A 22 -11.77 -1.75 -0.80
C ILE A 22 -10.90 -2.16 0.39
N ASP A 23 -10.42 -1.18 1.15
CA ASP A 23 -9.76 -1.39 2.44
C ASP A 23 -10.71 -2.11 3.42
N ARG A 24 -10.22 -3.18 4.05
CA ARG A 24 -11.02 -4.06 4.92
C ARG A 24 -11.12 -3.58 6.36
N ARG A 25 -10.45 -2.48 6.71
CA ARG A 25 -10.51 -1.82 8.02
C ARG A 25 -11.98 -1.56 8.45
N PRO A 26 -12.37 -1.89 9.70
CA PRO A 26 -13.74 -1.71 10.16
C PRO A 26 -14.19 -0.24 10.12
N GLU A 27 -13.28 0.69 10.33
CA GLU A 27 -13.53 2.14 10.29
C GLU A 27 -13.89 2.59 8.87
N VAL A 28 -13.27 2.00 7.84
CA VAL A 28 -13.58 2.29 6.43
C VAL A 28 -14.98 1.79 6.08
N LYS A 29 -15.39 0.62 6.59
CA LYS A 29 -16.77 0.13 6.42
C LYS A 29 -17.81 1.04 7.07
N TYR A 30 -17.48 1.66 8.20
CA TYR A 30 -18.35 2.66 8.82
C TYR A 30 -18.47 3.90 7.92
N CYS A 31 -17.34 4.43 7.44
CA CYS A 31 -17.33 5.57 6.52
C CYS A 31 -18.12 5.29 5.23
N GLN A 32 -18.08 4.07 4.70
CA GLN A 32 -18.88 3.66 3.54
C GLN A 32 -20.39 3.76 3.77
N LYS A 33 -20.86 3.38 4.97
CA LYS A 33 -22.26 3.55 5.33
C LYS A 33 -22.64 5.03 5.35
N TYR A 34 -21.77 5.88 5.89
CA TYR A 34 -21.96 7.33 5.90
C TYR A 34 -21.99 7.92 4.49
N LEU A 35 -21.06 7.53 3.61
CA LEU A 35 -21.04 7.93 2.19
C LEU A 35 -22.32 7.57 1.46
N LYS A 36 -22.89 6.39 1.75
CA LYS A 36 -24.17 5.96 1.17
C LYS A 36 -25.37 6.80 1.67
N LEU A 37 -25.29 7.35 2.88
CA LEU A 37 -26.29 8.30 3.37
C LEU A 37 -26.10 9.67 2.72
N LEU A 38 -24.84 10.12 2.61
CA LEU A 38 -24.46 11.37 1.95
C LEU A 38 -24.87 11.40 0.48
N SER A 39 -24.78 10.27 -0.23
CA SER A 39 -25.11 10.20 -1.66
C SER A 39 -26.54 10.64 -1.95
N ARG A 40 -27.47 10.48 -1.00
CA ARG A 40 -28.87 10.90 -1.11
C ARG A 40 -29.09 12.40 -0.94
N ARG A 41 -28.07 13.14 -0.49
CA ARG A 41 -28.14 14.58 -0.21
C ARG A 41 -27.20 15.39 -1.10
N LEU A 42 -26.56 14.78 -2.09
CA LEU A 42 -25.56 15.43 -2.96
C LEU A 42 -26.06 16.71 -3.62
N GLN A 43 -27.34 16.78 -4.01
CA GLN A 43 -27.96 17.98 -4.59
C GLN A 43 -27.95 19.19 -3.67
N THR A 44 -27.93 18.97 -2.35
CA THR A 44 -27.95 20.04 -1.35
C THR A 44 -26.56 20.49 -0.93
N LEU A 45 -25.52 19.81 -1.42
CA LEU A 45 -24.13 20.06 -1.06
C LEU A 45 -23.47 20.96 -2.12
N PRO A 46 -22.43 21.72 -1.74
CA PRO A 46 -21.66 22.52 -2.69
C PRO A 46 -20.93 21.65 -3.71
N ASP A 47 -20.58 22.23 -4.86
CA ASP A 47 -19.87 21.53 -5.94
C ASP A 47 -18.46 21.06 -5.56
N ARG A 48 -17.85 21.63 -4.52
CA ARG A 48 -16.54 21.20 -4.03
C ARG A 48 -16.47 21.34 -2.53
N CYS A 49 -16.20 20.26 -1.81
CA CYS A 49 -16.13 20.28 -0.36
C CYS A 49 -15.31 19.13 0.21
N VAL A 50 -14.92 19.31 1.47
CA VAL A 50 -14.23 18.32 2.31
C VAL A 50 -15.08 18.06 3.53
N LEU A 51 -15.34 16.79 3.84
CA LEU A 51 -15.97 16.36 5.08
C LEU A 51 -14.94 15.65 5.91
N ASN A 52 -14.70 16.18 7.11
CA ASN A 52 -13.78 15.58 8.07
C ASN A 52 -14.55 14.55 8.90
N LEU A 53 -14.09 13.31 8.87
CA LEU A 53 -14.52 12.22 9.72
C LEU A 53 -13.37 11.90 10.69
N GLU A 54 -13.64 11.18 11.77
CA GLU A 54 -12.59 10.78 12.71
C GLU A 54 -11.55 9.89 12.01
N GLY A 55 -10.34 10.43 11.80
CA GLY A 55 -9.23 9.73 11.13
C GLY A 55 -9.27 9.71 9.60
N PHE A 56 -10.35 10.19 8.97
CA PHE A 56 -10.53 10.15 7.52
C PHE A 56 -11.12 11.44 6.98
N ASN A 57 -10.79 11.81 5.75
CA ASN A 57 -11.40 12.93 5.05
C ASN A 57 -12.09 12.44 3.78
N VAL A 58 -13.31 12.89 3.55
CA VAL A 58 -14.04 12.67 2.29
C VAL A 58 -13.93 13.94 1.47
N TYR A 59 -13.29 13.83 0.32
CA TYR A 59 -13.21 14.90 -0.67
C TYR A 59 -14.24 14.62 -1.75
N PHE A 60 -14.92 15.66 -2.22
CA PHE A 60 -15.81 15.49 -3.37
C PHE A 60 -15.86 16.69 -4.29
N ILE A 61 -16.00 16.39 -5.57
CA ILE A 61 -16.33 17.34 -6.63
C ILE A 61 -17.64 16.90 -7.28
N SER A 62 -18.59 17.81 -7.37
CA SER A 62 -19.91 17.61 -7.96
C SER A 62 -20.08 18.52 -9.17
N SER A 63 -20.94 18.06 -10.05
CA SER A 63 -21.49 18.77 -11.20
C SER A 63 -23.00 18.53 -11.21
N HIS A 64 -23.75 19.15 -12.12
CA HIS A 64 -25.20 18.96 -12.20
C HIS A 64 -25.65 17.49 -12.33
N LEU A 65 -24.83 16.62 -12.92
CA LEU A 65 -25.18 15.21 -13.15
C LEU A 65 -24.45 14.24 -12.22
N LEU A 66 -23.17 14.50 -11.94
CA LEU A 66 -22.24 13.54 -11.36
C LEU A 66 -21.53 14.12 -10.14
N SER A 67 -21.30 13.29 -9.14
CA SER A 67 -20.46 13.61 -7.98
C SER A 67 -19.39 12.53 -7.80
N PHE A 68 -18.14 12.96 -7.69
CA PHE A 68 -16.97 12.12 -7.53
C PHE A 68 -16.48 12.26 -6.10
N LEU A 69 -16.51 11.16 -5.34
CA LEU A 69 -16.16 11.14 -3.92
C LEU A 69 -14.91 10.30 -3.72
N ALA A 70 -13.94 10.81 -2.96
CA ALA A 70 -12.75 10.10 -2.53
C ALA A 70 -12.65 10.08 -1.00
N LEU A 71 -12.68 8.89 -0.42
CA LEU A 71 -12.35 8.66 0.98
C LEU A 71 -10.84 8.53 1.13
N CYS A 72 -10.25 9.33 2.02
CA CYS A 72 -8.81 9.36 2.24
C CYS A 72 -8.48 9.30 3.74
N ASP A 73 -7.29 8.82 4.09
CA ASP A 73 -6.76 9.04 5.45
C ASP A 73 -6.60 10.54 5.72
N SER A 74 -6.79 10.97 6.98
CA SER A 74 -6.69 12.38 7.38
C SER A 74 -5.34 13.04 7.05
N ALA A 75 -4.25 12.27 7.05
CA ALA A 75 -2.91 12.76 6.68
C ALA A 75 -2.71 12.99 5.17
N TYR A 76 -3.70 12.67 4.33
CA TYR A 76 -3.57 12.80 2.88
C TYR A 76 -3.75 14.26 2.43
N PRO A 77 -2.79 14.83 1.66
CA PRO A 77 -2.85 16.23 1.26
C PRO A 77 -4.09 16.57 0.42
N THR A 78 -4.81 17.61 0.83
CA THR A 78 -6.07 18.05 0.21
C THR A 78 -5.93 18.35 -1.28
N ILE A 79 -4.85 19.02 -1.69
CA ILE A 79 -4.60 19.36 -3.10
C ILE A 79 -4.50 18.08 -3.94
N LEU A 80 -3.77 17.07 -3.46
CA LEU A 80 -3.62 15.79 -4.17
C LEU A 80 -4.92 14.99 -4.26
N ALA A 81 -5.83 15.14 -3.29
CA ALA A 81 -7.15 14.53 -3.35
C ALA A 81 -8.01 15.15 -4.45
N PHE A 82 -8.02 16.47 -4.55
CA PHE A 82 -8.79 17.16 -5.57
C PHE A 82 -8.22 16.97 -6.97
N CYS A 83 -6.89 17.06 -7.17
CA CYS A 83 -6.27 16.79 -8.47
C CYS A 83 -6.63 15.39 -8.98
N PHE A 84 -6.64 14.41 -8.07
CA PHE A 84 -7.01 13.04 -8.41
C PHE A 84 -8.50 12.90 -8.78
N LEU A 85 -9.40 13.57 -8.07
CA LEU A 85 -10.82 13.59 -8.42
C LEU A 85 -11.08 14.27 -9.77
N GLU A 86 -10.40 15.39 -10.05
CA GLU A 86 -10.50 16.13 -11.31
C GLU A 86 -10.04 15.29 -12.51
N GLU A 87 -8.98 14.48 -12.33
CA GLU A 87 -8.52 13.51 -13.33
C GLU A 87 -9.60 12.44 -13.62
N ILE A 88 -10.17 11.85 -12.57
CA ILE A 88 -11.24 10.84 -12.73
C ILE A 88 -12.47 11.45 -13.41
N GLN A 89 -12.85 12.67 -13.03
CA GLN A 89 -13.96 13.37 -13.65
C GLN A 89 -13.72 13.57 -15.14
N ARG A 90 -12.52 14.02 -15.52
CA ARG A 90 -12.15 14.22 -16.93
C ARG A 90 -12.27 12.93 -17.73
N GLU A 91 -11.64 11.86 -17.27
CA GLU A 91 -11.66 10.56 -17.96
C GLU A 91 -13.07 9.97 -18.04
N PHE A 92 -13.87 10.10 -16.98
CA PHE A 92 -15.24 9.61 -16.95
C PHE A 92 -16.13 10.34 -17.96
N LEU A 93 -16.01 11.68 -18.06
CA LEU A 93 -16.75 12.50 -19.01
C LEU A 93 -16.31 12.30 -20.46
N ILE A 94 -15.06 11.89 -20.70
CA ILE A 94 -14.58 11.47 -22.04
C ILE A 94 -15.16 10.09 -22.40
N THR A 95 -15.26 9.19 -21.43
CA THR A 95 -15.66 7.79 -21.65
C THR A 95 -17.18 7.61 -21.80
N TYR A 96 -17.98 8.39 -21.06
CA TYR A 96 -19.44 8.24 -21.05
C TYR A 96 -20.16 9.55 -21.33
N ASP A 97 -21.15 9.45 -22.22
CA ASP A 97 -22.09 10.51 -22.52
C ASP A 97 -23.23 10.58 -21.49
N THR A 98 -23.84 11.76 -21.40
CA THR A 98 -24.96 12.05 -20.49
C THR A 98 -26.14 11.07 -20.64
N PRO A 99 -26.60 10.69 -21.85
CA PRO A 99 -27.67 9.72 -22.02
C PRO A 99 -27.35 8.35 -21.41
N LYS A 100 -26.14 7.81 -21.63
CA LYS A 100 -25.73 6.52 -21.05
C LYS A 100 -25.75 6.57 -19.53
N VAL A 101 -25.24 7.64 -18.92
CA VAL A 101 -25.26 7.85 -17.46
C VAL A 101 -26.70 7.91 -16.92
N ASN A 102 -27.61 8.61 -17.58
CA ASN A 102 -29.01 8.74 -17.16
C ASN A 102 -29.78 7.42 -17.27
N ASN A 103 -29.45 6.58 -18.26
CA ASN A 103 -30.13 5.32 -18.48
C ASN A 103 -29.68 4.20 -17.51
N VAL A 104 -28.62 4.40 -16.73
CA VAL A 104 -28.19 3.42 -15.71
C VAL A 104 -29.25 3.30 -14.62
N LYS A 105 -29.76 2.09 -14.42
CA LYS A 105 -30.73 1.77 -13.35
C LYS A 105 -30.15 0.91 -12.22
N ARG A 106 -29.11 0.14 -12.53
CA ARG A 106 -28.48 -0.78 -11.56
C ARG A 106 -27.30 -0.09 -10.86
N PRO A 107 -27.15 -0.24 -9.53
CA PRO A 107 -25.94 0.13 -8.82
C PRO A 107 -24.69 -0.49 -9.46
N TYR A 108 -23.64 0.31 -9.62
CA TYR A 108 -22.38 -0.05 -10.27
C TYR A 108 -22.55 -0.49 -11.74
N GLY A 109 -23.54 0.06 -12.44
CA GLY A 109 -23.80 -0.28 -13.85
C GLY A 109 -22.69 0.13 -14.82
N LEU A 110 -21.73 0.95 -14.39
CA LEU A 110 -20.56 1.38 -15.17
C LEU A 110 -19.25 0.88 -14.56
N ILE A 111 -19.26 -0.31 -13.94
CA ILE A 111 -18.07 -0.93 -13.32
C ILE A 111 -16.91 -1.18 -14.29
N GLU A 112 -17.18 -1.21 -15.60
CA GLU A 112 -16.15 -1.28 -16.65
C GLU A 112 -15.23 -0.07 -16.64
N PHE A 113 -15.67 1.06 -16.08
CA PHE A 113 -14.81 2.21 -15.85
C PHE A 113 -13.78 1.89 -14.77
N VAL A 114 -12.53 1.71 -15.19
CA VAL A 114 -11.43 1.42 -14.29
C VAL A 114 -10.99 2.71 -13.61
N ILE A 115 -11.34 2.85 -12.33
CA ILE A 115 -10.77 3.93 -11.51
C ILE A 115 -9.32 3.58 -11.18
N PRO A 116 -8.36 4.50 -11.40
CA PRO A 116 -6.97 4.27 -11.03
C PRO A 116 -6.84 3.97 -9.54
N SER A 117 -6.51 2.73 -9.18
CA SER A 117 -6.05 2.42 -7.83
C SER A 117 -4.64 3.00 -7.64
N ARG A 118 -4.41 3.81 -6.59
CA ARG A 118 -3.05 4.18 -6.17
C ARG A 118 -2.31 2.97 -5.58
N ARG A 119 -2.03 1.97 -6.42
CA ARG A 119 -1.11 0.86 -6.13
C ARG A 119 0.31 1.38 -6.18
N LEU A 120 1.28 0.69 -5.58
CA LEU A 120 2.68 0.96 -5.93
C LEU A 120 2.87 0.65 -7.43
N MET A 121 3.72 1.41 -8.12
CA MET A 121 4.06 1.11 -9.52
C MET A 121 4.48 -0.37 -9.65
N PRO A 122 4.38 -1.02 -10.82
CA PRO A 122 5.00 -2.34 -11.00
C PRO A 122 6.47 -2.31 -10.54
N VAL A 123 6.96 -3.44 -10.02
CA VAL A 123 8.33 -3.48 -9.49
C VAL A 123 9.30 -3.44 -10.65
N ASN A 124 10.14 -2.41 -10.69
CA ASN A 124 11.19 -2.25 -11.69
C ASN A 124 12.23 -3.37 -11.57
N TRP A 125 13.04 -3.57 -12.61
CA TRP A 125 14.18 -4.48 -12.64
C TRP A 125 15.15 -4.31 -11.45
N ILE A 126 15.40 -3.08 -10.98
CA ILE A 126 16.18 -2.82 -9.74
C ILE A 126 15.50 -3.44 -8.51
N GLY A 127 14.16 -3.36 -8.43
CA GLY A 127 13.39 -4.00 -7.38
C GLY A 127 13.38 -5.52 -7.49
N MET A 128 13.38 -6.09 -8.71
CA MET A 128 13.54 -7.53 -8.92
C MET A 128 14.89 -8.04 -8.39
N ILE A 129 15.97 -7.30 -8.64
CA ILE A 129 17.30 -7.63 -8.10
C ILE A 129 17.28 -7.57 -6.56
N SER A 130 16.68 -6.54 -5.97
CA SER A 130 16.53 -6.42 -4.51
C SER A 130 15.76 -7.61 -3.92
N ILE A 131 14.65 -8.03 -4.54
CA ILE A 131 13.86 -9.19 -4.10
C ILE A 131 14.71 -10.47 -4.15
N PHE A 132 15.40 -10.72 -5.26
CA PHE A 132 16.25 -11.90 -5.41
C PHE A 132 17.34 -11.96 -4.33
N LEU A 133 18.06 -10.86 -4.11
CA LEU A 133 19.10 -10.77 -3.08
C LEU A 133 18.55 -10.99 -1.67
N ASN A 134 17.35 -10.47 -1.37
CA ASN A 134 16.70 -10.66 -0.07
C ASN A 134 16.22 -12.11 0.15
N ILE A 135 15.67 -12.76 -0.88
CA ILE A 135 15.29 -14.18 -0.83
C ILE A 135 16.53 -15.06 -0.60
N PHE A 136 17.64 -14.74 -1.27
CA PHE A 136 18.91 -15.43 -1.04
C PHE A 136 19.40 -15.22 0.41
N CYS A 137 19.35 -14.00 0.94
CA CYS A 137 19.69 -13.72 2.35
C CYS A 137 18.78 -14.47 3.33
N MET A 138 17.48 -14.54 3.06
CA MET A 138 16.53 -15.31 3.86
C MET A 138 16.92 -16.80 3.89
N ALA A 139 17.22 -17.40 2.74
CA ALA A 139 17.63 -18.80 2.64
C ALA A 139 18.94 -19.08 3.41
N LEU A 140 19.95 -18.21 3.28
CA LEU A 140 21.21 -18.33 4.04
C LEU A 140 20.99 -18.21 5.55
N ASN A 141 20.15 -17.26 5.99
CA ASN A 141 19.82 -17.10 7.40
C ASN A 141 19.09 -18.33 7.96
N PHE A 142 18.13 -18.88 7.22
CA PHE A 142 17.36 -20.04 7.66
C PHE A 142 18.19 -21.32 7.69
N THR A 143 18.98 -21.58 6.65
CA THR A 143 19.86 -22.74 6.61
C THR A 143 20.86 -22.73 7.77
N ARG A 144 21.51 -21.59 8.05
CA ARG A 144 22.42 -21.48 9.19
C ARG A 144 21.71 -21.56 10.54
N GLY A 145 20.57 -20.87 10.71
CA GLY A 145 19.80 -20.92 11.95
C GLY A 145 19.34 -22.33 12.30
N MET A 146 18.77 -23.05 11.33
CA MET A 146 18.32 -24.43 11.52
C MET A 146 19.48 -25.38 11.79
N THR A 147 20.62 -25.19 11.11
CA THR A 147 21.81 -26.02 11.35
C THR A 147 22.31 -25.87 12.78
N ILE A 148 22.42 -24.64 13.29
CA ILE A 148 22.88 -24.37 14.67
C ILE A 148 21.90 -24.96 15.69
N ILE A 149 20.58 -24.81 15.48
CA ILE A 149 19.57 -25.38 16.38
C ILE A 149 19.63 -26.91 16.38
N SER A 150 19.82 -27.53 15.21
CA SER A 150 19.90 -28.99 15.09
C SER A 150 21.11 -29.56 15.81
N HIS A 151 22.28 -28.92 15.69
CA HIS A 151 23.49 -29.33 16.42
C HIS A 151 23.32 -29.11 17.92
N GLY A 152 22.81 -27.94 18.33
CA GLY A 152 22.52 -27.65 19.74
C GLY A 152 21.44 -28.53 20.36
N HIS A 153 20.57 -29.15 19.56
CA HIS A 153 19.62 -30.15 20.05
C HIS A 153 20.27 -31.51 20.31
N SER A 154 21.28 -31.86 19.50
CA SER A 154 22.06 -33.09 19.70
C SER A 154 22.97 -32.99 20.93
N ASP A 155 23.44 -31.77 21.22
CA ASP A 155 24.18 -31.43 22.43
C ASP A 155 23.24 -30.83 23.49
N GLU A 156 22.44 -31.68 24.14
CA GLU A 156 21.23 -31.46 24.97
C GLU A 156 21.25 -30.32 26.04
N TYR A 157 22.33 -29.55 26.19
CA TYR A 157 22.51 -28.46 27.16
C TYR A 157 23.11 -27.15 26.62
N ASP A 158 23.35 -26.98 25.32
CA ASP A 158 23.86 -25.70 24.78
C ASP A 158 22.75 -24.66 24.60
N SER A 159 22.38 -23.99 25.71
CA SER A 159 21.47 -22.84 25.70
C SER A 159 21.95 -21.71 24.76
N GLY A 160 23.25 -21.63 24.46
CA GLY A 160 23.83 -20.68 23.52
C GLY A 160 23.37 -20.92 22.08
N ALA A 161 23.39 -22.18 21.63
CA ALA A 161 23.00 -22.56 20.27
C ALA A 161 21.57 -22.12 19.92
N TYR A 162 20.61 -22.27 20.83
CA TYR A 162 19.23 -21.81 20.62
C TYR A 162 19.14 -20.28 20.49
N ARG A 163 19.92 -19.52 21.26
CA ARG A 163 19.94 -18.05 21.18
C ARG A 163 20.49 -17.54 19.85
N PHE A 164 21.55 -18.16 19.34
CA PHE A 164 22.11 -17.78 18.03
C PHE A 164 21.23 -18.27 16.87
N GLY A 165 20.72 -19.49 16.96
CA GLY A 165 19.78 -20.04 15.98
C GLY A 165 18.52 -19.20 15.82
N THR A 166 17.91 -18.78 16.93
CA THR A 166 16.76 -17.88 16.91
C THR A 166 17.09 -16.51 16.31
N ALA A 167 18.25 -15.93 16.60
CA ALA A 167 18.69 -14.67 15.97
C ALA A 167 18.84 -14.78 14.44
N PHE A 168 19.35 -15.91 13.93
CA PHE A 168 19.38 -16.19 12.49
C PHE A 168 17.97 -16.27 11.89
N LEU A 169 17.02 -16.94 12.56
CA LEU A 169 15.63 -17.01 12.09
C LEU A 169 14.96 -15.63 12.09
N VAL A 170 15.15 -14.83 13.15
CA VAL A 170 14.66 -13.44 13.22
C VAL A 170 15.19 -12.60 12.06
N ALA A 171 16.49 -12.73 11.74
CA ALA A 171 17.07 -12.05 10.57
C ALA A 171 16.41 -12.51 9.25
N GLY A 172 16.15 -13.80 9.09
CA GLY A 172 15.46 -14.35 7.92
C GLY A 172 14.03 -13.83 7.78
N PHE A 173 13.23 -13.86 8.84
CA PHE A 173 11.86 -13.32 8.82
C PHE A 173 11.84 -11.81 8.55
N THR A 174 12.83 -11.08 9.05
CA THR A 174 12.95 -9.63 8.79
C THR A 174 13.29 -9.34 7.33
N CYS A 175 14.11 -10.17 6.67
CA CYS A 175 14.33 -10.08 5.22
C CYS A 175 13.03 -10.30 4.45
N THR A 176 12.25 -11.33 4.81
CA THR A 176 10.92 -11.57 4.21
C THR A 176 9.98 -10.38 4.40
N TYR A 177 10.00 -9.75 5.58
CA TYR A 177 9.21 -8.56 5.86
C TYR A 177 9.62 -7.37 5.00
N GLN A 178 10.93 -7.16 4.76
CA GLN A 178 11.39 -6.12 3.82
C GLN A 178 10.88 -6.39 2.40
N VAL A 179 10.90 -7.63 1.92
CA VAL A 179 10.32 -7.99 0.61
C VAL A 179 8.82 -7.69 0.57
N TYR A 180 8.09 -8.04 1.63
CA TYR A 180 6.66 -7.73 1.74
C TYR A 180 6.38 -6.22 1.60
N LEU A 181 7.20 -5.36 2.19
CA LEU A 181 7.10 -3.90 2.08
C LEU A 181 7.36 -3.34 0.66
N ILE A 182 8.00 -4.11 -0.24
CA ILE A 182 8.18 -3.72 -1.65
C ILE A 182 6.85 -3.82 -2.42
N PHE A 183 6.05 -4.83 -2.08
CA PHE A 183 4.78 -5.14 -2.75
C PHE A 183 3.60 -4.37 -2.15
N TYR A 184 3.58 -4.19 -0.83
CA TYR A 184 2.42 -3.61 -0.14
C TYR A 184 2.63 -2.14 0.21
N PHE A 185 1.64 -1.31 -0.13
CA PHE A 185 1.63 0.07 0.31
C PHE A 185 1.18 0.16 1.78
N SER A 186 1.98 0.79 2.63
CA SER A 186 1.61 1.15 4.00
C SER A 186 1.83 2.64 4.22
N SER A 187 0.90 3.31 4.91
CA SER A 187 1.06 4.70 5.32
C SER A 187 2.22 4.89 6.32
N TRP A 188 2.61 3.84 7.04
CA TRP A 188 3.72 3.82 7.99
C TRP A 188 5.01 3.24 7.37
N ARG A 189 5.07 3.09 6.05
CA ARG A 189 6.16 2.41 5.34
C ARG A 189 7.55 2.92 5.73
N ARG A 190 7.74 4.23 5.88
CA ARG A 190 9.05 4.79 6.27
C ARG A 190 9.50 4.27 7.64
N PHE A 191 8.62 4.35 8.62
CA PHE A 191 8.88 3.88 9.98
C PHE A 191 9.14 2.36 10.00
N MET A 192 8.28 1.57 9.34
CA MET A 192 8.44 0.11 9.29
C MET A 192 9.73 -0.33 8.58
N THR A 193 10.14 0.40 7.54
CA THR A 193 11.40 0.14 6.83
C THR A 193 12.60 0.43 7.74
N LEU A 194 12.62 1.57 8.41
CA LEU A 194 13.69 1.93 9.36
C LEU A 194 13.79 0.92 10.50
N LEU A 195 12.66 0.53 11.09
CA LEU A 195 12.62 -0.48 12.14
C LEU A 195 13.19 -1.83 11.67
N SER A 196 12.80 -2.27 10.47
CA SER A 196 13.34 -3.52 9.89
C SER A 196 14.84 -3.45 9.62
N LEU A 197 15.35 -2.29 9.18
CA LEU A 197 16.78 -2.08 8.93
C LEU A 197 17.56 -2.14 10.24
N LEU A 198 17.10 -1.43 11.28
CA LEU A 198 17.73 -1.45 12.61
C LEU A 198 17.76 -2.86 13.20
N LEU A 199 16.67 -3.62 13.06
CA LEU A 199 16.61 -5.01 13.51
C LEU A 199 17.62 -5.90 12.78
N LEU A 200 17.77 -5.75 11.46
CA LEU A 200 18.79 -6.50 10.70
C LEU A 200 20.21 -6.10 11.09
N CYS A 201 20.47 -4.81 11.35
CA CYS A 201 21.76 -4.33 11.85
C CYS A 201 22.08 -4.97 13.21
N TRP A 202 21.11 -4.98 14.12
CA TRP A 202 21.23 -5.61 15.43
C TRP A 202 21.52 -7.10 15.31
N CYS A 203 20.78 -7.83 14.47
CA CYS A 203 21.02 -9.26 14.23
C CYS A 203 22.41 -9.51 13.64
N CYS A 204 22.89 -8.67 12.70
CA CYS A 204 24.23 -8.84 12.12
C CYS A 204 25.33 -8.61 13.16
N TYR A 205 25.17 -7.60 14.03
CA TYR A 205 26.10 -7.36 15.15
C TYR A 205 26.10 -8.52 16.15
N TYR A 206 24.91 -8.99 16.55
CA TYR A 206 24.77 -10.11 17.49
C TYR A 206 25.38 -11.42 16.96
N LEU A 207 25.33 -11.63 15.64
CA LEU A 207 25.84 -12.82 14.96
C LEU A 207 27.29 -12.67 14.45
N GLN A 208 28.03 -11.65 14.90
CA GLN A 208 29.40 -11.38 14.43
C GLN A 208 30.39 -12.53 14.65
N GLN A 209 30.13 -13.41 15.62
CA GLN A 209 30.97 -14.59 15.89
C GLN A 209 30.77 -15.70 14.85
N PHE A 210 29.64 -15.71 14.13
CA PHE A 210 29.26 -16.74 13.16
C PHE A 210 29.36 -16.25 11.70
N ARG A 211 29.84 -15.03 11.49
CA ARG A 211 29.95 -14.39 10.17
C ARG A 211 31.30 -13.71 10.05
N ASP A 212 31.98 -13.93 8.93
CA ASP A 212 33.14 -13.13 8.58
C ASP A 212 32.72 -11.71 8.17
N SER A 213 33.70 -10.80 8.08
CA SER A 213 33.44 -9.39 7.73
C SER A 213 32.77 -9.22 6.36
N VAL A 214 33.04 -10.14 5.42
CA VAL A 214 32.47 -10.11 4.06
C VAL A 214 30.98 -10.47 4.08
N GLN A 215 30.60 -11.51 4.82
CA GLN A 215 29.22 -11.93 5.02
C GLN A 215 28.41 -10.85 5.74
N ILE A 216 28.98 -10.23 6.78
CA ILE A 216 28.35 -9.09 7.47
C ILE A 216 28.12 -7.94 6.48
N GLY A 217 29.15 -7.56 5.72
CA GLY A 217 29.06 -6.51 4.71
C GLY A 217 28.00 -6.80 3.65
N PHE A 218 27.91 -8.05 3.18
CA PHE A 218 26.91 -8.48 2.21
C PHE A 218 25.48 -8.33 2.75
N HIS A 219 25.18 -8.89 3.93
CA HIS A 219 23.84 -8.81 4.53
C HIS A 219 23.41 -7.36 4.82
N MET A 220 24.34 -6.53 5.32
CA MET A 220 24.09 -5.11 5.58
C MET A 220 23.83 -4.32 4.30
N SER A 221 24.58 -4.62 3.24
CA SER A 221 24.40 -3.98 1.92
C SER A 221 23.04 -4.34 1.32
N VAL A 222 22.65 -5.61 1.39
CA VAL A 222 21.33 -6.08 0.90
C VAL A 222 20.19 -5.43 1.69
N ALA A 223 20.29 -5.38 3.03
CA ALA A 223 19.27 -4.74 3.87
C ALA A 223 19.11 -3.24 3.59
N SER A 224 20.24 -2.54 3.38
CA SER A 224 20.26 -1.11 3.07
C SER A 224 19.73 -0.84 1.67
N PHE A 225 20.16 -1.61 0.68
CA PHE A 225 19.70 -1.51 -0.71
C PHE A 225 18.19 -1.73 -0.80
N THR A 226 17.67 -2.79 -0.16
CA THR A 226 16.24 -3.05 -0.12
C THR A 226 15.46 -1.93 0.59
N SER A 227 16.00 -1.39 1.68
CA SER A 227 15.39 -0.24 2.36
C SER A 227 15.31 1.00 1.46
N ILE A 228 16.37 1.30 0.71
CA ILE A 228 16.38 2.38 -0.29
C ILE A 228 15.34 2.13 -1.38
N VAL A 229 15.28 0.91 -1.90
CA VAL A 229 14.28 0.52 -2.91
C VAL A 229 12.87 0.76 -2.37
N ILE A 230 12.52 0.25 -1.18
CA ILE A 230 11.21 0.45 -0.54
C ILE A 230 10.87 1.94 -0.38
N LEU A 231 11.82 2.76 0.07
CA LEU A 231 11.62 4.20 0.27
C LEU A 231 11.42 4.94 -1.06
N CYS A 232 12.10 4.52 -2.12
CA CYS A 232 11.99 5.09 -3.47
C CYS A 232 10.75 4.62 -4.24
N ARG A 233 10.01 3.60 -3.76
CA ARG A 233 8.76 3.14 -4.38
C ARG A 233 7.73 4.27 -4.39
N LYS A 234 7.49 4.84 -5.57
CA LYS A 234 6.45 5.85 -5.76
C LYS A 234 5.06 5.16 -5.78
N PRO A 235 4.05 5.75 -5.13
CA PRO A 235 2.67 5.38 -5.43
C PRO A 235 2.40 5.68 -6.91
N THR A 236 1.61 4.85 -7.59
CA THR A 236 1.21 5.08 -8.97
C THR A 236 0.44 6.40 -9.02
N GLU A 237 1.04 7.40 -9.65
CA GLU A 237 0.43 8.72 -9.86
C GLU A 237 0.06 8.98 -11.33
N LYS A 238 0.33 8.06 -12.25
CA LYS A 238 -0.02 8.21 -13.67
C LYS A 238 -0.31 6.86 -14.32
N LEU A 239 -1.43 6.78 -15.05
CA LEU A 239 -1.65 5.80 -16.11
C LEU A 239 -1.06 6.34 -17.44
N PRO A 240 -0.65 5.43 -18.35
CA PRO A 240 0.15 5.75 -19.52
C PRO A 240 -0.70 6.43 -20.59
N GLY A 241 -0.32 7.64 -21.01
CA GLY A 241 -1.02 8.37 -22.08
C GLY A 241 -0.86 9.88 -22.10
N TYR A 242 -0.29 10.50 -21.05
CA TYR A 242 0.01 11.94 -21.07
C TYR A 242 1.39 12.21 -21.67
N THR A 243 1.45 12.33 -23.00
CA THR A 243 2.44 13.19 -23.65
C THR A 243 1.91 14.62 -23.62
N VAL A 244 2.54 15.48 -22.82
CA VAL A 244 2.55 16.91 -23.11
C VAL A 244 3.65 17.13 -24.15
#